data_AF-A0A8D2DNL3-F1
#
_entry.id   AF-A0A8D2DNL3-F1
#
_cell.length_a   1.000
_cell.length_b   1.000
_cell.length_c   1.000
_cell.angle_alpha   90.00
_cell.angle_beta   90.00
_cell.angle_gamma   90.00
#
_symmetry.space_group_name_H-M   'P 1'
#
loop_
_entity.id
_entity.type
_entity.pdbx_description
1 polymer ?
#
loop_
_entity_poly.entity_id
_entity_poly.type
_entity_poly.pdbx_seq_one_letter_code
_entity_poly.pdbx_strand_id
1 'polypeptide(L)'
;MPKVPKGKSTVREKKVIHPYSRKAAQITREAHKQEKKEKLKNEKALRLNLIGEKLQWFQNHLDPKKSGYSKKDACKLVERYLNRFIDYALSFIFS
;
A
#
# COMPACT_ATOMS: atom_id res chain seq x y z
N MET A 1 -27.11 -27.34 35.72
CA MET A 1 -26.79 -25.89 35.84
C MET A 1 -25.53 -25.59 35.04
N PRO A 2 -25.52 -24.64 34.09
CA PRO A 2 -24.31 -24.28 33.37
C PRO A 2 -23.42 -23.38 34.26
N LYS A 3 -22.12 -23.71 34.37
CA LYS A 3 -21.14 -22.95 35.16
C LYS A 3 -20.76 -21.66 34.42
N VAL A 4 -21.10 -20.53 35.04
CA VAL A 4 -20.71 -19.17 34.63
C VAL A 4 -19.17 -19.06 34.61
N PRO A 5 -18.54 -18.65 33.49
CA PRO A 5 -17.12 -18.34 33.49
C PRO A 5 -16.91 -17.04 34.27
N LYS A 6 -16.24 -17.13 35.43
CA LYS A 6 -15.80 -15.96 36.20
C LYS A 6 -14.89 -15.10 35.32
N GLY A 7 -15.43 -13.96 34.88
CA GLY A 7 -14.65 -12.90 34.27
C GLY A 7 -13.57 -12.43 35.24
N LYS A 8 -12.31 -12.59 34.85
CA LYS A 8 -11.21 -11.78 35.40
C LYS A 8 -11.01 -10.63 34.43
N SER A 9 -11.79 -9.58 34.66
CA SER A 9 -11.47 -8.22 34.24
C SER A 9 -10.15 -7.77 34.88
N THR A 10 -9.66 -6.64 34.39
CA THR A 10 -8.59 -5.79 34.92
C THR A 10 -7.15 -6.17 34.55
N VAL A 11 -6.63 -5.40 33.58
CA VAL A 11 -5.26 -4.87 33.57
C VAL A 11 -4.21 -5.88 33.99
N ARG A 12 -3.77 -6.73 33.06
CA ARG A 12 -2.52 -7.45 33.24
C ARG A 12 -1.41 -6.40 33.23
N GLU A 13 -1.00 -5.96 34.42
CA GLU A 13 0.31 -5.37 34.66
C GLU A 13 1.31 -6.05 33.73
N LYS A 14 2.11 -5.27 33.01
CA LYS A 14 3.16 -5.78 32.11
C LYS A 14 4.24 -6.43 32.96
N LYS A 15 3.94 -7.61 33.53
CA LYS A 15 4.90 -8.46 34.21
C LYS A 15 6.00 -8.77 33.20
N VAL A 16 7.25 -8.55 33.61
CA VAL A 16 8.44 -8.88 32.81
C VAL A 16 8.29 -10.32 32.33
N ILE A 17 8.15 -10.49 31.01
CA ILE A 17 7.94 -11.81 30.40
C ILE A 17 9.32 -12.38 30.11
N HIS A 18 9.61 -13.55 30.65
CA HIS A 18 10.87 -14.23 30.32
C HIS A 18 10.95 -14.52 28.81
N PRO A 19 12.08 -14.24 28.14
CA PRO A 19 12.23 -14.35 26.68
C PRO A 19 11.85 -15.73 26.12
N TYR A 20 12.15 -16.81 26.84
CA TYR A 20 11.87 -18.19 26.42
C TYR A 20 10.53 -18.74 26.93
N SER A 21 9.68 -17.91 27.52
CA SER A 21 8.37 -18.35 27.99
C SER A 21 7.39 -18.61 26.82
N ARG A 22 6.40 -19.47 27.05
CA ARG A 22 5.29 -19.69 26.10
C ARG A 22 4.58 -18.38 25.70
N LYS A 23 4.46 -17.45 26.66
CA LYS A 23 3.83 -16.14 26.44
C LYS A 23 4.67 -15.25 25.50
N ALA A 24 6.00 -15.24 25.66
CA ALA A 24 6.88 -14.52 24.74
C ALA A 24 6.77 -15.10 23.31
N ALA A 25 6.80 -16.43 23.17
CA ALA A 25 6.65 -17.09 21.87
C ALA A 25 5.30 -16.76 21.19
N GLN A 26 4.21 -16.66 21.96
CA GLN A 26 2.90 -16.23 21.43
C GLN A 26 2.94 -14.80 20.91
N ILE A 27 3.48 -13.86 21.69
CA ILE A 27 3.60 -12.45 21.29
C ILE A 27 4.42 -12.32 20.00
N THR A 28 5.56 -13.01 19.90
CA THR A 28 6.40 -12.98 18.69
C THR A 28 5.64 -13.53 17.47
N ARG A 29 4.90 -14.63 17.62
CA ARG A 29 4.10 -15.20 16.53
C ARG A 29 2.98 -14.26 16.07
N GLU A 30 2.29 -13.63 17.01
CA GLU A 30 1.24 -12.66 16.71
C GLU A 30 1.81 -11.41 16.02
N ALA A 31 2.93 -10.88 16.52
CA ALA A 31 3.63 -9.76 15.90
C ALA A 31 4.05 -10.08 14.47
N HIS A 32 4.71 -11.21 14.23
CA HIS A 32 5.14 -11.63 12.89
C HIS A 32 3.95 -11.86 11.94
N LYS A 33 2.85 -12.44 12.45
CA LYS A 33 1.62 -12.60 11.67
C LYS A 33 1.04 -11.25 11.25
N GLN A 34 1.02 -10.28 12.18
CA GLN A 34 0.48 -8.96 11.93
C GLN A 34 1.39 -8.16 10.98
N GLU A 35 2.70 -8.24 11.14
CA GLU A 35 3.69 -7.65 10.23
C GLU A 35 3.51 -8.17 8.80
N LYS A 36 3.42 -9.49 8.61
CA LYS A 36 3.18 -10.08 7.29
C LYS A 36 1.86 -9.60 6.70
N LYS A 37 0.81 -9.48 7.51
CA LYS A 37 -0.50 -8.98 7.06
C LYS A 37 -0.43 -7.52 6.62
N GLU A 38 0.20 -6.65 7.40
CA GLU A 38 0.33 -5.22 7.04
C GLU A 38 1.25 -5.03 5.83
N LYS A 39 2.34 -5.80 5.72
CA LYS A 39 3.19 -5.79 4.52
C LYS A 39 2.39 -6.08 3.24
N LEU A 40 1.59 -7.15 3.25
CA LEU A 40 0.74 -7.50 2.10
C LEU A 40 -0.29 -6.42 1.76
N LYS A 41 -0.87 -5.76 2.77
CA LYS A 41 -1.79 -4.64 2.55
C LYS A 41 -1.07 -3.45 1.93
N ASN A 42 0.10 -3.09 2.46
CA ASN A 42 0.89 -1.95 2.01
C ASN A 42 1.39 -2.17 0.58
N GLU A 43 1.85 -3.37 0.23
CA GLU A 43 2.24 -3.72 -1.14
C GLU A 43 1.06 -3.61 -2.12
N LYS A 44 -0.13 -4.08 -1.71
CA LYS A 44 -1.34 -3.97 -2.52
C LYS A 44 -1.76 -2.49 -2.68
N ALA A 45 -1.75 -1.73 -1.60
CA ALA A 45 -2.07 -0.30 -1.63
C ALA A 45 -1.10 0.47 -2.52
N LEU A 46 0.21 0.22 -2.41
CA LEU A 46 1.22 0.83 -3.28
C LEU A 46 0.99 0.52 -4.76
N ARG A 47 0.70 -0.75 -5.10
CA ARG A 47 0.38 -1.13 -6.48
C ARG A 47 -0.87 -0.41 -7.00
N LEU A 48 -1.92 -0.32 -6.19
CA LEU A 48 -3.15 0.38 -6.58
C LEU A 48 -2.92 1.89 -6.73
N ASN A 49 -2.16 2.50 -5.83
CA ASN A 49 -1.80 3.92 -5.90
C ASN A 49 -1.04 4.24 -7.18
N LEU A 50 -0.03 3.45 -7.53
CA LEU A 50 0.75 3.65 -8.77
C LEU A 50 -0.14 3.57 -10.03
N ILE A 51 -1.09 2.63 -10.05
CA ILE A 51 -2.05 2.52 -11.14
C ILE A 51 -2.98 3.73 -11.15
N GLY A 52 -3.46 4.16 -9.98
CA GLY A 52 -4.30 5.35 -9.81
C GLY A 52 -3.63 6.60 -10.34
N GLU A 53 -2.39 6.86 -9.95
CA GLU A 53 -1.60 8.00 -10.44
C GLU A 53 -1.40 7.98 -11.95
N LYS A 54 -1.09 6.79 -12.50
CA LYS A 54 -0.99 6.60 -13.96
C LYS A 54 -2.30 6.96 -14.64
N LEU A 55 -3.43 6.42 -14.18
CA LEU A 55 -4.75 6.65 -14.77
C LEU A 55 -5.18 8.11 -14.62
N GLN A 56 -4.92 8.73 -13.46
CA GLN A 56 -5.22 10.13 -13.19
C GLN A 56 -4.45 11.06 -14.15
N TRP A 57 -3.18 10.76 -14.44
CA TRP A 57 -2.46 11.51 -15.45
C TRP A 57 -3.15 11.42 -16.81
N PHE A 58 -3.54 10.21 -17.26
CA PHE A 58 -4.25 10.07 -18.53
C PHE A 58 -5.57 10.84 -18.52
N GLN A 59 -6.36 10.72 -17.45
CA GLN A 59 -7.64 11.42 -17.32
C GLN A 59 -7.48 12.94 -17.47
N ASN A 60 -6.46 13.54 -16.85
CA ASN A 60 -6.22 14.98 -16.92
C ASN A 60 -5.73 15.46 -18.30
N HIS A 61 -5.17 14.56 -19.12
CA HIS A 61 -4.63 14.88 -20.45
C HIS A 61 -5.53 14.39 -21.59
N LEU A 62 -6.65 13.75 -21.27
CA LEU A 62 -7.70 13.43 -22.22
C LEU A 62 -8.62 14.64 -22.41
N ASP A 63 -9.09 14.84 -23.63
CA ASP A 63 -10.07 15.86 -23.94
C ASP A 63 -11.47 15.32 -23.61
N PRO A 64 -12.17 15.89 -22.62
CA PRO A 64 -13.49 15.40 -22.20
C PRO A 64 -14.56 15.56 -23.29
N LYS A 65 -14.32 16.40 -24.32
CA LYS A 65 -15.26 16.63 -25.42
C LYS A 65 -15.04 15.66 -26.59
N LYS A 66 -13.94 14.91 -26.58
CA LYS A 66 -13.58 14.02 -27.68
C LYS A 66 -14.20 12.63 -27.46
N SER A 67 -15.06 12.21 -28.37
CA SER A 67 -15.78 10.92 -28.29
C SER A 67 -14.92 9.70 -28.62
N GLY A 68 -13.79 9.88 -29.31
CA GLY A 68 -12.91 8.78 -29.67
C GLY A 68 -11.53 9.25 -30.10
N TYR A 69 -10.53 8.41 -29.82
CA TYR A 69 -9.14 8.63 -30.20
C TYR A 69 -8.76 7.75 -31.37
N SER A 70 -8.14 8.34 -32.40
CA SER A 70 -7.49 7.56 -33.45
C SER A 70 -6.25 6.86 -32.89
N LYS A 71 -5.76 5.81 -33.58
CA LYS A 71 -4.50 5.14 -33.21
C LYS A 71 -3.33 6.14 -33.09
N LYS A 72 -3.24 7.10 -34.01
CA LYS A 72 -2.20 8.14 -34.01
C LYS A 72 -2.30 9.05 -32.79
N ASP A 73 -3.52 9.41 -32.39
CA ASP A 73 -3.72 10.25 -31.20
C ASP A 73 -3.39 9.50 -29.90
N ALA A 74 -3.74 8.22 -29.83
CA ALA A 74 -3.39 7.36 -28.69
C ALA A 74 -1.86 7.20 -28.57
N CYS A 75 -1.15 6.96 -29.68
CA CYS A 75 0.32 6.88 -29.69
C CYS A 75 0.95 8.19 -29.18
N LYS A 76 0.50 9.34 -29.67
CA LYS A 76 0.99 10.65 -29.21
C LYS A 76 0.76 10.87 -27.72
N LEU A 77 -0.38 10.42 -27.18
CA LEU A 77 -0.67 10.54 -25.75
C LEU A 77 0.27 9.67 -24.91
N VAL A 78 0.57 8.45 -25.38
CA VAL A 78 1.55 7.55 -24.75
C VAL A 78 2.96 8.13 -24.81
N GLU A 79 3.38 8.69 -25.95
CA GLU A 79 4.68 9.36 -26.09
C GLU A 79 4.83 10.52 -25.10
N ARG A 80 3.80 11.36 -24.97
CA ARG A 80 3.78 12.45 -23.96
C ARG A 80 3.91 11.91 -22.54
N TYR A 81 3.25 10.80 -22.22
CA TYR A 81 3.37 10.17 -20.90
C TYR A 81 4.80 9.71 -20.61
N LEU A 82 5.46 9.10 -21.60
CA LEU A 82 6.84 8.61 -21.46
C LEU A 82 7.86 9.74 -21.36
N ASN A 83 7.72 10.78 -22.19
CA ASN A 83 8.64 11.91 -22.22
C ASN A 83 8.69 12.68 -20.89
N ARG A 84 7.57 12.72 -20.15
CA ARG A 84 7.52 13.32 -18.80
C ARG A 84 8.61 12.77 -17.88
N PHE A 85 8.96 11.50 -17.98
CA PHE A 85 10.00 10.90 -17.12
C PHE A 85 11.42 11.23 -17.57
N ILE A 86 11.60 11.53 -18.86
CA ILE A 86 12.89 11.94 -19.44
C ILE A 86 13.24 13.34 -18.96
N ASP A 87 12.27 14.26 -18.97
CA ASP A 87 12.48 15.64 -18.52
C ASP A 87 12.90 15.73 -17.04
N TYR A 88 12.27 14.92 -16.17
CA TYR A 88 12.67 14.82 -14.76
C TYR A 88 14.08 14.27 -14.60
N ALA A 89 14.45 13.24 -15.38
CA ALA A 89 15.78 12.66 -15.32
C ALA A 89 16.86 13.66 -15.76
N LEU A 90 16.61 14.45 -16.81
CA LEU A 90 17.52 15.52 -17.23
C LEU A 90 17.63 16.61 -16.16
N SER A 91 16.51 17.07 -15.58
CA SER A 91 16.55 18.06 -14.50
C SER A 91 17.30 17.59 -13.25
N PHE A 92 17.28 16.28 -12.96
CA PHE A 92 18.00 15.68 -11.84
C PHE A 92 19.50 15.52 -12.13
N ILE A 93 19.89 15.31 -13.39
CA ILE A 93 21.30 15.19 -13.80
C ILE A 93 22.00 16.55 -13.88
N PHE A 94 21.27 17.61 -14.24
CA PHE A 94 21.80 18.97 -14.39
C PHE A 94 21.64 19.86 -13.14
N SER A 95 21.20 19.30 -12.00
CA SER A 95 21.11 19.98 -10.69
C SER A 95 22.16 19.47 -9.73
#